data_AF-A0A2E4PPM1-F1
#
_entry.id   AF-A0A2E4PPM1-F1
#
_cell.length_a   1.000
_cell.length_b   1.000
_cell.length_c   1.000
_cell.angle_alpha   90.00
_cell.angle_beta   90.00
_cell.angle_gamma   90.00
#
_symmetry.space_group_name_H-M   'P 1'
#
loop_
_entity.id
_entity.type
_entity.pdbx_description
1 polymer ?
#
loop_
_entity_poly.entity_id
_entity_poly.type
_entity_poly.pdbx_seq_one_letter_code
_entity_poly.pdbx_strand_id
1 'polypeptide(L)'
;MYGLSKKQKLKFILEKIEELNITAYDIGKKTGLSTSGIDKIINGNVKNPHENTLNTILDYLEEKVLGTNIKENIHKVEEPKLEYNEPKTANEKTLTELLECEKEKNKLISEIYKLQAILNKNNIPFKNIFETEEI
;
A
#
# COMPACT_ATOMS: atom_id res chain seq x y z
N MET A 1 -11.12 -0.67 -6.80
CA MET A 1 -9.92 0.16 -6.54
C MET A 1 -10.31 1.63 -6.66
N TYR A 2 -10.32 2.53 -5.68
CA TYR A 2 -10.14 2.57 -4.23
C TYR A 2 -11.00 3.76 -3.74
N GLY A 3 -11.81 3.61 -2.69
CA GLY A 3 -12.64 4.68 -2.13
C GLY A 3 -11.88 5.82 -1.43
N LEU A 4 -10.60 6.02 -1.77
CA LEU A 4 -9.72 7.04 -1.21
C LEU A 4 -9.85 8.35 -1.99
N SER A 5 -9.84 9.47 -1.28
CA SER A 5 -9.73 10.79 -1.91
C SER A 5 -8.38 10.98 -2.60
N LYS A 6 -8.31 11.86 -3.61
CA LYS A 6 -7.05 12.26 -4.28
C LYS A 6 -5.92 12.60 -3.33
N LYS A 7 -6.24 13.35 -2.27
CA LYS A 7 -5.27 13.78 -1.26
C LYS A 7 -4.69 12.58 -0.50
N GLN A 8 -5.53 11.61 -0.15
CA GLN A 8 -5.08 10.38 0.52
C GLN A 8 -4.21 9.53 -0.42
N LYS A 9 -4.60 9.39 -1.70
CA LYS A 9 -3.80 8.68 -2.70
C LYS A 9 -2.42 9.30 -2.85
N LEU A 10 -2.36 10.62 -3.04
CA LEU A 10 -1.09 11.34 -3.16
C LEU A 10 -0.20 11.15 -1.93
N LYS A 11 -0.76 11.29 -0.72
CA LYS A 11 -0.02 11.10 0.52
C LYS A 11 0.58 9.68 0.60
N PHE A 12 -0.25 8.66 0.38
CA PHE A 12 0.18 7.27 0.41
C PHE A 12 1.26 6.95 -0.64
N ILE A 13 1.11 7.47 -1.86
CA ILE A 13 2.09 7.31 -2.93
C ILE A 13 3.45 7.87 -2.49
N LEU A 14 3.49 9.08 -1.93
CA LEU A 14 4.74 9.71 -1.51
C LEU A 14 5.42 8.91 -0.39
N GLU A 15 4.65 8.48 0.62
CA GLU A 15 5.15 7.65 1.72
C GLU A 15 5.75 6.33 1.20
N LYS A 16 5.07 5.64 0.28
CA LYS A 16 5.57 4.37 -0.27
C LYS A 16 6.75 4.51 -1.23
N ILE A 17 6.82 5.61 -1.98
CA ILE A 17 7.97 5.91 -2.83
C ILE A 17 9.23 6.10 -1.98
N GLU A 18 9.11 6.82 -0.86
CA GLU A 18 10.20 7.02 0.10
C GLU A 18 10.59 5.72 0.80
N GLU A 19 9.62 4.97 1.35
CA GLU A 19 9.83 3.69 2.04
C GLU A 19 10.54 2.65 1.17
N LEU A 20 10.18 2.58 -0.12
CA LEU A 20 10.71 1.58 -1.06
C LEU A 20 11.91 2.08 -1.88
N ASN A 21 12.36 3.32 -1.63
CA ASN A 21 13.42 4.00 -2.39
C ASN A 21 13.22 3.92 -3.92
N ILE A 22 11.99 4.16 -4.35
CA ILE A 22 11.58 4.09 -5.76
C ILE A 22 11.86 5.42 -6.45
N THR A 23 12.44 5.39 -7.64
CA THR A 23 12.69 6.61 -8.41
C THR A 23 11.57 6.89 -9.41
N ALA A 24 11.46 8.14 -9.87
CA ALA A 24 10.56 8.48 -10.98
C ALA A 24 10.87 7.68 -12.25
N TYR A 25 12.14 7.31 -12.44
CA TYR A 25 12.56 6.48 -13.56
C TYR A 25 11.96 5.07 -13.48
N ASP A 26 11.96 4.44 -12.31
CA ASP A 26 11.40 3.10 -12.12
C ASP A 26 9.91 3.06 -12.44
N ILE A 27 9.18 4.05 -11.92
CA ILE A 27 7.75 4.22 -12.17
C ILE A 27 7.50 4.47 -13.66
N GLY A 28 8.20 5.45 -14.26
CA GLY A 28 8.01 5.81 -15.67
C GLY A 28 8.28 4.64 -16.62
N LYS A 29 9.35 3.88 -16.36
CA LYS A 29 9.75 2.72 -17.17
C LYS A 29 8.69 1.62 -17.19
N LYS A 30 8.01 1.37 -16.06
CA LYS A 30 7.01 0.29 -15.95
C LYS A 30 5.59 0.75 -16.29
N THR A 31 5.27 2.03 -16.11
CA THR A 31 3.90 2.56 -16.27
C THR A 31 3.64 3.31 -17.57
N GLY A 32 4.69 3.74 -18.28
CA GLY A 32 4.56 4.59 -19.47
C GLY A 32 4.23 6.06 -19.16
N LEU A 33 4.17 6.44 -17.88
CA LEU A 33 4.06 7.84 -17.46
C LEU A 33 5.39 8.59 -17.72
N SER A 34 5.29 9.90 -17.96
CA SER A 34 6.47 10.75 -18.12
C SER A 34 7.27 10.83 -16.82
N THR A 35 8.55 10.46 -16.87
CA THR A 35 9.49 10.59 -15.75
C THR A 35 9.51 12.01 -15.19
N SER A 36 9.50 13.03 -16.05
CA SER A 36 9.47 14.43 -15.61
C SER A 36 8.14 14.85 -14.99
N GLY A 37 7.04 14.18 -15.36
CA GLY A 37 5.74 14.36 -14.72
C GLY A 37 5.71 13.74 -13.33
N ILE A 38 6.25 12.54 -13.18
CA ILE A 38 6.36 11.83 -11.89
C ILE A 38 7.31 12.58 -10.95
N ASP A 39 8.46 13.04 -11.43
CA ASP A 39 9.42 13.82 -10.64
C ASP A 39 8.77 15.08 -10.04
N LYS A 40 7.90 15.76 -10.80
CA LYS A 40 7.19 16.92 -10.28
C LYS A 40 6.15 16.55 -9.21
N ILE A 41 5.60 15.33 -9.24
CA ILE A 41 4.71 14.82 -8.20
C ILE A 41 5.51 14.48 -6.94
N ILE A 42 6.61 13.73 -7.08
CA ILE A 42 7.49 13.33 -5.97
C ILE A 42 8.04 14.56 -5.24
N ASN A 43 8.52 15.55 -6.00
CA ASN A 43 9.07 16.79 -5.44
C ASN A 43 7.99 17.80 -4.97
N GLY A 44 6.70 17.44 -5.00
CA GLY A 44 5.61 18.32 -4.54
C GLY A 44 5.32 19.54 -5.44
N ASN A 45 5.92 19.61 -6.63
CA ASN A 45 5.68 20.67 -7.62
C ASN A 45 4.29 20.58 -8.27
N VAL A 46 3.61 19.45 -8.16
CA VAL A 46 2.21 19.26 -8.59
C VAL A 46 1.31 19.05 -7.38
N LYS A 47 0.51 20.07 -7.04
CA LYS A 47 -0.39 20.06 -5.88
C LYS A 47 -1.65 19.20 -6.06
N ASN A 48 -2.07 18.94 -7.30
CA ASN A 48 -3.28 18.17 -7.61
C ASN A 48 -3.10 17.34 -8.89
N PRO A 49 -2.41 16.19 -8.81
CA PRO A 49 -2.23 15.30 -9.96
C PRO A 49 -3.56 14.75 -10.47
N HIS A 50 -3.58 14.32 -11.73
CA HIS A 50 -4.76 13.69 -12.31
C HIS A 50 -5.06 12.35 -11.63
N GLU A 51 -6.35 12.00 -11.52
CA GLU A 51 -6.80 10.77 -10.85
C GLU A 51 -6.16 9.53 -11.46
N ASN A 52 -6.19 9.43 -12.80
CA ASN A 52 -5.58 8.32 -13.52
C ASN A 52 -4.08 8.20 -13.24
N THR A 53 -3.36 9.32 -13.15
CA THR A 53 -1.92 9.30 -12.82
C THR A 53 -1.69 8.73 -11.43
N LEU A 54 -2.49 9.12 -10.44
CA LEU A 54 -2.39 8.58 -9.08
C LEU A 54 -2.72 7.08 -9.06
N ASN A 55 -3.76 6.65 -9.78
CA ASN A 55 -4.13 5.23 -9.87
C ASN A 55 -3.04 4.40 -10.54
N THR A 56 -2.48 4.86 -11.64
CA THR A 56 -1.38 4.15 -12.33
C THR A 56 -0.15 3.99 -11.44
N ILE A 57 0.19 5.02 -10.64
CA ILE A 57 1.30 4.92 -9.69
C ILE A 57 0.95 3.95 -8.55
N LEU A 58 -0.29 3.97 -8.04
CA LEU A 58 -0.74 3.02 -7.03
C LEU A 58 -0.66 1.57 -7.53
N ASP A 59 -1.12 1.30 -8.75
CA ASP A 59 -1.02 -0.03 -9.35
C ASP A 59 0.43 -0.50 -9.40
N TYR A 60 1.35 0.39 -9.80
CA TYR A 60 2.78 0.07 -9.83
C TYR A 60 3.35 -0.24 -8.45
N LEU A 61 2.97 0.56 -7.43
CA LEU A 61 3.42 0.33 -6.05
C LEU A 61 2.85 -0.98 -5.50
N GLU A 62 1.60 -1.30 -5.82
CA GLU A 62 0.96 -2.56 -5.48
C GLU A 62 1.69 -3.74 -6.13
N GLU A 63 1.99 -3.67 -7.43
CA GLU A 63 2.81 -4.68 -8.12
C GLU A 63 4.20 -4.83 -7.49
N LYS A 64 4.81 -3.73 -7.04
CA LYS A 64 6.14 -3.73 -6.43
C LYS A 64 6.16 -4.36 -5.03
N VAL A 65 5.10 -4.16 -4.25
CA VAL A 65 4.94 -4.72 -2.89
C VAL A 65 4.48 -6.17 -2.94
N LEU A 66 3.56 -6.51 -3.85
CA LEU A 66 2.99 -7.87 -3.96
C LEU A 66 3.81 -8.81 -4.86
N GLY A 67 4.82 -8.31 -5.57
CA GLY A 67 5.66 -9.12 -6.45
C GLY A 67 4.93 -9.76 -7.64
N THR A 68 3.69 -9.34 -7.92
CA THR A 68 2.79 -9.97 -8.89
C THR A 68 2.41 -9.00 -10.00
N ASN A 69 2.66 -9.37 -11.27
CA ASN A 69 2.14 -8.65 -12.44
C ASN A 69 0.64 -8.93 -12.54
N ILE A 70 -0.19 -8.04 -12.00
CA ILE A 70 -1.66 -8.15 -12.11
C ILE A 70 -2.12 -7.80 -13.55
N LYS A 71 -1.23 -7.26 -14.39
CA LYS A 71 -1.54 -6.74 -15.74
C LYS A 71 -1.30 -7.68 -16.92
N GLU A 72 -1.02 -8.96 -16.71
CA GLU A 72 -1.03 -9.93 -17.83
C GLU A 72 -2.42 -10.46 -18.18
N ASN A 73 -3.48 -10.10 -17.44
CA ASN A 73 -4.84 -10.64 -17.69
C ASN A 73 -5.95 -9.62 -18.02
N ILE A 74 -5.65 -8.36 -18.35
CA ILE A 74 -6.69 -7.36 -18.68
C ILE A 74 -6.68 -6.90 -20.15
N HIS A 75 -5.72 -7.34 -20.98
CA HIS A 75 -5.71 -7.05 -22.41
C HIS A 75 -5.68 -8.32 -23.26
N LYS A 76 -6.81 -9.02 -23.29
CA LYS A 76 -7.33 -9.76 -24.46
C LYS A 76 -8.78 -10.15 -24.19
N VAL A 77 -9.70 -9.25 -24.52
CA VAL A 77 -11.09 -9.64 -24.78
C VAL A 77 -11.13 -10.15 -26.21
N GLU A 78 -11.06 -11.46 -26.38
CA GLU A 78 -11.68 -12.16 -27.49
C GLU A 78 -12.52 -13.29 -26.86
N GLU A 79 -13.84 -13.28 -27.03
CA GLU A 79 -14.73 -14.39 -26.66
C GLU A 79 -14.39 -15.65 -27.51
N PRO A 80 -14.75 -16.92 -27.15
CA PRO A 80 -15.17 -17.51 -25.87
C PRO A 80 -14.53 -18.90 -25.51
N LYS A 81 -14.75 -19.32 -24.23
CA LYS A 81 -14.96 -20.70 -23.68
C LYS A 81 -13.82 -21.73 -23.44
N LEU A 82 -13.72 -22.09 -22.14
CA LEU A 82 -13.40 -23.38 -21.47
C LEU A 82 -11.96 -23.90 -21.67
N GLU A 83 -11.17 -24.32 -20.68
CA GLU A 83 -11.43 -25.03 -19.42
C GLU A 83 -10.12 -24.99 -18.59
N TYR A 84 -10.13 -24.51 -17.33
CA TYR A 84 -8.94 -24.54 -16.48
C TYR A 84 -8.99 -25.75 -15.54
N ASN A 85 -8.08 -26.70 -15.76
CA ASN A 85 -7.72 -27.70 -14.76
C ASN A 85 -6.77 -27.05 -13.74
N GLU A 86 -7.24 -26.93 -12.50
CA GLU A 86 -6.51 -26.67 -11.25
C GLU A 86 -5.39 -27.73 -11.01
N PRO A 87 -4.34 -27.53 -10.15
CA PRO A 87 -4.51 -27.06 -8.77
C PRO A 87 -3.39 -26.25 -8.05
N LYS A 88 -3.87 -25.37 -7.16
CA LYS A 88 -3.51 -25.12 -5.74
C LYS A 88 -2.04 -25.18 -5.28
N THR A 89 -1.60 -24.09 -4.64
CA THR A 89 -0.98 -24.13 -3.29
C THR A 89 -1.25 -22.86 -2.48
N ALA A 90 -2.09 -23.02 -1.44
CA ALA A 90 -2.06 -22.43 -0.09
C ALA A 90 -1.74 -20.93 0.16
N ASN A 91 -2.76 -20.23 0.70
CA ASN A 91 -2.69 -19.13 1.67
C ASN A 91 -2.20 -17.73 1.23
N GLU A 92 -2.60 -17.24 0.06
CA GLU A 92 -2.57 -15.78 -0.16
C GLU A 92 -3.79 -15.12 0.48
N LYS A 93 -3.59 -14.51 1.67
CA LYS A 93 -4.55 -13.55 2.20
C LYS A 93 -4.74 -12.45 1.18
N THR A 94 -6.00 -12.09 0.90
CA THR A 94 -6.29 -11.03 -0.07
C THR A 94 -5.75 -9.68 0.44
N LEU A 95 -5.36 -8.77 -0.46
CA LEU A 95 -4.87 -7.43 -0.05
C LEU A 95 -5.87 -6.70 0.87
N THR A 96 -7.16 -6.92 0.64
CA THR A 96 -8.24 -6.40 1.49
C THR A 96 -8.14 -6.93 2.92
N GLU A 97 -7.86 -8.23 3.09
CA GLU A 97 -7.67 -8.84 4.42
C GLU A 97 -6.42 -8.33 5.12
N LEU A 98 -5.34 -8.06 4.38
CA LEU A 98 -4.11 -7.47 4.94
C LEU A 98 -4.35 -6.03 5.41
N LEU A 99 -5.05 -5.22 4.62
CA LEU A 99 -5.39 -3.84 4.98
C LEU A 99 -6.32 -3.79 6.19
N GLU A 100 -7.28 -4.70 6.27
CA GLU A 100 -8.17 -4.79 7.42
C GLU A 100 -7.41 -5.24 8.68
N CYS A 101 -6.50 -6.21 8.54
CA CYS A 101 -5.60 -6.64 9.61
C CYS A 101 -4.71 -5.50 10.13
N GLU A 102 -4.21 -4.63 9.24
CA GLU A 102 -3.42 -3.46 9.62
C GLU A 102 -4.25 -2.43 10.41
N LYS A 103 -5.50 -2.18 10.00
CA LYS A 103 -6.40 -1.30 10.77
C LYS A 103 -6.68 -1.85 12.16
N GLU A 104 -6.96 -3.15 12.25
CA GLU A 104 -7.20 -3.81 13.54
C GLU A 104 -5.98 -3.73 14.45
N LYS A 105 -4.78 -3.97 13.91
CA LYS A 105 -3.50 -3.79 14.63
C LYS A 105 -3.39 -2.38 15.23
N ASN A 106 -3.63 -1.35 14.43
CA ASN A 106 -3.52 0.05 14.89
C ASN A 106 -4.56 0.39 15.97
N LYS A 107 -5.76 -0.18 15.86
CA LYS A 107 -6.80 -0.03 16.90
C LYS A 107 -6.36 -0.68 18.22
N LEU A 108 -5.80 -1.89 18.17
CA LEU A 108 -5.30 -2.59 19.36
C LEU A 108 -4.15 -1.82 20.03
N ILE A 109 -3.21 -1.30 19.24
CA ILE A 109 -2.13 -0.45 19.74
C ILE A 109 -2.69 0.75 20.52
N SER A 110 -3.73 1.40 19.98
CA SER A 110 -4.37 2.53 20.67
C SER A 110 -4.97 2.13 22.03
N GLU A 111 -5.62 0.97 22.11
CA GLU A 111 -6.17 0.47 23.38
C GLU A 111 -5.07 0.09 24.38
N ILE A 112 -3.96 -0.48 23.92
CA ILE A 112 -2.80 -0.78 24.76
C ILE A 112 -2.27 0.50 25.41
N TYR A 113 -2.10 1.59 24.65
CA TYR A 113 -1.65 2.86 25.22
C TYR A 113 -2.61 3.44 26.27
N LYS A 114 -3.93 3.29 26.07
CA LYS A 114 -4.92 3.69 27.10
C LYS A 114 -4.77 2.88 28.38
N LEU A 115 -4.59 1.56 28.25
CA LEU A 115 -4.38 0.69 29.41
C LEU A 115 -3.08 1.02 30.13
N GLN A 116 -2.00 1.28 29.41
CA GLN A 116 -0.73 1.73 29.99
C GLN A 116 -0.89 3.02 30.79
N ALA A 117 -1.62 3.99 30.25
CA ALA A 117 -1.90 5.24 30.97
C ALA A 117 -2.65 4.98 32.28
N ILE A 118 -3.60 4.04 32.29
CA ILE A 118 -4.33 3.63 33.51
C ILE A 118 -3.39 2.93 34.50
N LEU A 119 -2.57 1.99 34.04
CA LEU A 119 -1.63 1.27 34.90
C LEU A 119 -0.61 2.23 35.55
N ASN A 120 -0.02 3.13 34.75
CA ASN A 120 0.89 4.17 35.23
C ASN A 120 0.21 5.07 36.27
N LYS A 121 -1.03 5.49 36.03
CA LYS A 121 -1.81 6.30 36.99
C LYS A 121 -2.02 5.60 38.33
N ASN A 122 -2.07 4.27 38.33
CA ASN A 122 -2.22 3.46 39.54
C ASN A 122 -0.89 2.93 40.09
N ASN A 123 0.26 3.43 39.60
CA ASN A 123 1.61 2.96 39.96
C ASN A 123 1.80 1.44 39.80
N ILE A 124 1.09 0.83 38.84
CA ILE A 124 1.23 -0.59 38.53
C ILE A 124 2.35 -0.76 37.51
N PRO A 125 3.45 -1.44 37.84
CA PRO A 125 4.55 -1.65 36.89
C PRO A 125 4.10 -2.56 35.75
N PHE A 126 4.28 -2.09 34.52
CA PHE A 126 4.01 -2.85 33.31
C PHE A 126 5.13 -2.62 32.29
N LYS A 127 5.65 -3.70 31.71
CA LYS A 127 6.69 -3.65 30.69
C LYS A 127 6.05 -3.74 29.31
N ASN A 128 6.10 -2.67 28.53
CA ASN A 128 5.64 -2.69 27.14
C ASN A 128 6.65 -3.47 26.29
N ILE A 129 6.27 -4.68 25.85
CA ILE A 129 7.09 -5.53 24.97
C ILE A 129 7.02 -5.13 23.49
N PHE A 130 6.16 -4.17 23.13
CA PHE A 130 6.02 -3.67 21.75
C PHE A 130 6.96 -2.50 21.44
N GLU A 131 7.72 -2.00 22.41
CA GLU A 131 8.73 -0.93 22.23
C GLU A 131 10.16 -1.46 22.00
N THR A 132 10.36 -2.77 21.94
CA THR A 132 11.70 -3.39 21.89
C THR A 132 12.20 -3.83 20.51
N GLU A 133 11.51 -3.47 19.41
CA GLU A 133 11.96 -3.76 18.04
C GLU A 133 12.35 -2.47 17.30
N GLU A 134 13.39 -1.78 17.78
CA GLU A 134 14.24 -0.92 16.94
C GLU A 134 15.60 -1.63 16.77
N ILE A 135 15.75 -2.39 15.66
CA ILE A 135 17.04 -2.72 15.04
C ILE A 135 16.86 -2.69 13.53
#